data_AF-A0A7R9C4X7-F1
#
_entry.id   AF-A0A7R9C4X7-F1
#
_cell.length_a   1.000
_cell.length_b   1.000
_cell.length_c   1.000
_cell.angle_alpha   90.00
_cell.angle_beta   90.00
_cell.angle_gamma   90.00
#
_symmetry.space_group_name_H-M   'P 1'
#
loop_
_entity.id
_entity.type
_entity.pdbx_description
1 polymer ?
#
loop_
_entity_poly.entity_id
_entity_poly.type
_entity_poly.pdbx_seq_one_letter_code
_entity_poly.pdbx_strand_id
1 'polypeptide(L)'
;MRDEFVGSTKKLKEWIENAESTLSANDPKSGVDYEKILNCIDEHKDFFSSDSEAKELLLKIQKIADKILPSMSSAHQEELSKQVENLRQSLENILNLSKTKRIRLEKEVAAWRDYLNILQRVQAVINKAEQDGKEPSAEIITVLALKEAKQLIDRSKTDYQ
;
A
#
# COMPACT_ATOMS: atom_id res chain seq x y z
N MET A 1 -25.72 4.63 24.93
CA MET A 1 -25.31 3.30 24.42
C MET A 1 -25.74 3.07 22.99
N ARG A 2 -27.04 3.11 22.64
CA ARG A 2 -27.48 2.94 21.24
C ARG A 2 -26.95 4.02 20.29
N ASP A 3 -27.02 5.29 20.67
CA ASP A 3 -26.49 6.38 19.83
C ASP A 3 -24.98 6.31 19.65
N GLU A 4 -24.27 5.85 20.69
CA GLU A 4 -22.82 5.65 20.66
C GLU A 4 -22.40 4.49 19.76
N PHE A 5 -23.18 3.41 19.75
CA PHE A 5 -23.02 2.29 18.80
C PHE A 5 -23.18 2.77 17.36
N VAL A 6 -24.28 3.49 17.08
CA VAL A 6 -24.58 4.03 15.75
C VAL A 6 -23.49 4.99 15.29
N GLY A 7 -23.06 5.91 16.17
CA GLY A 7 -22.00 6.86 15.87
C GLY A 7 -20.65 6.19 15.58
N SER A 8 -20.26 5.21 16.39
CA SER A 8 -18.99 4.48 16.19
C SER A 8 -19.02 3.63 14.91
N THR A 9 -20.16 3.01 14.63
CA THR A 9 -20.38 2.21 13.41
C THR A 9 -20.31 3.08 12.16
N LYS A 10 -20.92 4.27 12.19
CA LYS A 10 -20.87 5.22 11.08
C LYS A 10 -19.43 5.64 10.78
N LYS A 11 -18.66 6.03 11.81
CA LYS A 11 -17.25 6.40 11.66
C LYS A 11 -16.40 5.28 11.08
N LEU A 12 -16.59 4.03 11.55
CA LEU A 12 -15.84 2.89 11.03
C LEU A 12 -16.19 2.61 9.56
N LYS A 13 -17.46 2.72 9.18
CA LYS A 13 -17.88 2.56 7.78
C LYS A 13 -17.29 3.64 6.87
N GLU A 14 -17.33 4.90 7.30
CA GLU A 14 -16.71 6.02 6.57
C GLU A 14 -15.20 5.80 6.40
N TRP A 15 -14.52 5.32 7.44
CA TRP A 15 -13.10 4.97 7.34
C TRP A 15 -12.85 3.83 6.35
N ILE A 16 -13.66 2.78 6.38
CA ILE A 16 -13.61 1.62 5.47
C ILE A 16 -13.79 2.08 4.01
N GLU A 17 -14.81 2.89 3.73
CA GLU A 17 -15.08 3.43 2.39
C GLU A 17 -13.92 4.30 1.88
N ASN A 18 -13.37 5.16 2.74
CA ASN A 18 -12.20 5.96 2.40
C ASN A 18 -10.97 5.08 2.12
N ALA A 19 -10.76 4.03 2.93
CA ALA A 19 -9.66 3.10 2.73
C ALA A 19 -9.79 2.34 1.40
N GLU A 20 -10.98 1.87 1.05
CA GLU A 20 -11.26 1.26 -0.25
C GLU A 20 -11.00 2.23 -1.40
N SER A 21 -11.43 3.50 -1.26
CA SER A 21 -11.16 4.54 -2.25
C SER A 21 -9.66 4.76 -2.44
N THR A 22 -8.88 4.93 -1.37
CA THR A 22 -7.41 5.06 -1.42
C THR A 22 -6.73 3.83 -2.03
N LEU A 23 -7.22 2.63 -1.70
CA LEU A 23 -6.70 1.40 -2.29
C LEU A 23 -7.01 1.29 -3.80
N SER A 24 -8.15 1.81 -4.25
CA SER A 24 -8.55 1.79 -5.67
C SER A 24 -7.89 2.90 -6.51
N ALA A 25 -7.73 4.11 -5.95
CA ALA A 25 -7.19 5.27 -6.66
C ALA A 25 -5.71 5.09 -7.01
N ASN A 26 -4.94 4.48 -6.10
CA ASN A 26 -3.50 4.30 -6.27
C ASN A 26 -3.14 2.95 -6.89
N ASP A 27 -4.09 2.27 -7.57
CA ASP A 27 -3.77 1.07 -8.35
C ASP A 27 -3.40 1.53 -9.77
N PRO A 28 -2.14 1.37 -10.22
CA PRO A 28 -1.69 1.92 -11.49
C PRO A 28 -2.41 1.23 -12.66
N LYS A 29 -3.55 1.80 -13.06
CA LYS A 29 -4.21 1.51 -14.33
C LYS A 29 -3.32 2.08 -15.43
N SER A 30 -2.45 1.23 -15.96
CA SER A 30 -1.58 1.51 -17.11
C SER A 30 -0.44 2.52 -16.85
N GLY A 31 0.79 2.00 -16.89
CA GLY A 31 2.02 2.79 -17.00
C GLY A 31 2.55 3.26 -15.65
N VAL A 32 3.59 2.59 -15.15
CA VAL A 32 4.29 3.02 -13.93
C VAL A 32 4.99 4.34 -14.23
N ASP A 33 4.37 5.44 -13.83
CA ASP A 33 5.05 6.70 -13.66
C ASP A 33 5.89 6.59 -12.38
N TYR A 34 7.17 6.25 -12.55
CA TYR A 34 8.09 5.97 -11.44
C TYR A 34 8.36 7.19 -10.55
N GLU A 35 8.06 8.41 -11.00
CA GLU A 35 8.12 9.59 -10.11
C GLU A 35 6.89 9.61 -9.19
N LYS A 36 5.73 9.22 -9.70
CA LYS A 36 4.50 9.10 -8.90
C LYS A 36 4.54 7.99 -7.87
N ILE A 37 5.40 6.98 -8.03
CA ILE A 37 5.43 5.85 -7.09
C ILE A 37 5.87 6.25 -5.67
N LEU A 38 6.77 7.24 -5.56
CA LEU A 38 7.21 7.78 -4.28
C LEU A 38 6.03 8.49 -3.58
N ASN A 39 5.27 9.28 -4.31
CA ASN A 39 4.07 9.93 -3.78
C ASN A 39 3.00 8.89 -3.39
N CYS A 40 2.79 7.86 -4.22
CA CYS A 40 1.82 6.80 -3.95
C CYS A 40 2.14 6.02 -2.66
N ILE A 41 3.41 5.73 -2.38
CA ILE A 41 3.79 5.03 -1.14
C ILE A 41 3.64 5.94 0.09
N ASP A 42 3.96 7.23 -0.06
CA ASP A 42 3.85 8.19 1.04
C ASP A 42 2.38 8.44 1.39
N GLU A 43 1.53 8.75 0.41
CA GLU A 43 0.08 8.88 0.61
C GLU A 43 -0.55 7.62 1.23
N HIS A 44 -0.11 6.44 0.78
CA HIS A 44 -0.58 5.18 1.34
C HIS A 44 -0.18 5.04 2.82
N LYS A 45 1.06 5.34 3.17
CA LYS A 45 1.54 5.29 4.57
C LYS A 45 0.83 6.31 5.45
N ASP A 46 0.63 7.52 4.95
CA ASP A 46 -0.03 8.59 5.67
C ASP A 46 -1.48 8.20 6.01
N PHE A 47 -2.25 7.69 5.05
CA PHE A 47 -3.62 7.25 5.33
C PHE A 47 -3.66 6.08 6.32
N PHE A 48 -2.87 5.04 6.08
CA PHE A 48 -2.88 3.83 6.91
C PHE A 48 -2.17 4.00 8.26
N SER A 49 -1.57 5.16 8.56
CA SER A 49 -1.15 5.52 9.92
C SER A 49 -2.32 5.61 10.91
N SER A 50 -3.54 5.85 10.38
CA SER A 50 -4.80 5.88 11.14
C SER A 50 -5.44 4.50 11.37
N ASP A 51 -4.80 3.41 10.97
CA ASP A 51 -5.38 2.05 11.11
C ASP A 51 -5.66 1.66 12.58
N SER A 52 -4.87 2.21 13.50
CA SER A 52 -5.07 2.08 14.94
C SER A 52 -6.42 2.63 15.39
N GLU A 53 -6.83 3.80 14.89
CA GLU A 53 -8.13 4.41 15.18
C GLU A 53 -9.29 3.53 14.68
N ALA A 54 -9.17 2.96 13.48
CA ALA A 54 -10.18 2.04 12.94
C ALA A 54 -10.33 0.76 13.80
N LYS A 55 -9.22 0.20 14.28
CA LYS A 55 -9.23 -0.95 15.20
C LYS A 55 -9.86 -0.58 16.54
N GLU A 56 -9.57 0.60 17.08
CA GLU A 56 -10.19 1.08 18.32
C GLU A 56 -11.70 1.28 18.18
N LEU A 57 -12.15 1.82 17.04
CA LEU A 57 -13.58 1.93 16.73
C LEU A 57 -14.26 0.57 16.70
N LEU A 58 -13.64 -0.45 16.07
CA LEU A 58 -14.17 -1.81 16.06
C LEU A 58 -14.27 -2.41 17.46
N LEU A 59 -13.23 -2.26 18.29
CA LEU A 59 -13.24 -2.71 19.69
C LEU A 59 -14.33 -2.01 20.50
N LYS A 60 -14.55 -0.72 20.25
CA LYS A 60 -15.61 0.05 20.90
C LYS A 60 -16.99 -0.44 20.49
N ILE A 61 -17.21 -0.71 19.20
CA ILE A 61 -18.46 -1.27 18.67
C ILE A 61 -18.77 -2.61 19.32
N GLN A 62 -17.79 -3.52 19.40
CA GLN A 62 -17.92 -4.83 20.06
C GLN A 62 -18.31 -4.68 21.54
N LYS A 63 -17.59 -3.84 22.31
CA LYS A 63 -17.90 -3.59 23.72
C LYS A 63 -19.30 -3.04 23.96
N ILE A 64 -19.82 -2.21 23.06
CA ILE A 64 -21.18 -1.68 23.17
C ILE A 64 -22.20 -2.76 22.77
N ALA A 65 -21.92 -3.53 21.71
CA ALA A 65 -22.74 -4.66 21.29
C ALA A 65 -22.94 -5.67 22.43
N ASP A 66 -21.85 -6.10 23.08
CA ASP A 66 -21.88 -7.05 24.20
C ASP A 66 -22.75 -6.58 25.37
N LYS A 67 -22.85 -5.26 25.58
CA LYS A 67 -23.68 -4.67 26.64
C LYS A 67 -25.16 -4.58 26.27
N ILE A 68 -25.48 -4.37 24.99
CA ILE A 68 -26.88 -4.21 24.55
C ILE A 68 -27.51 -5.55 24.14
N LEU A 69 -26.73 -6.50 23.65
CA LEU A 69 -27.17 -7.82 23.21
C LEU A 69 -28.09 -8.52 24.23
N PRO A 70 -27.73 -8.64 25.53
CA PRO A 70 -28.55 -9.37 26.51
C PRO A 70 -29.95 -8.78 26.73
N SER A 71 -30.16 -7.51 26.36
CA SER A 71 -31.45 -6.81 26.51
C SER A 71 -32.36 -6.89 25.28
N MET A 72 -31.88 -7.50 24.19
CA MET A 72 -32.62 -7.61 22.92
C MET A 72 -33.28 -8.97 22.76
N SER A 73 -34.28 -9.08 21.87
CA SER A 73 -34.81 -10.39 21.48
C SER A 73 -33.80 -11.17 20.65
N SER A 74 -33.91 -12.51 20.65
CA SER A 74 -32.98 -13.42 19.95
C SER A 74 -32.75 -13.05 18.48
N ALA A 75 -33.82 -12.72 17.74
CA ALA A 75 -33.71 -12.31 16.34
C ALA A 75 -32.86 -11.04 16.14
N HIS A 76 -33.00 -10.05 17.04
CA HIS A 76 -32.20 -8.83 16.97
C HIS A 76 -30.77 -9.04 17.46
N GLN A 77 -30.53 -9.99 18.37
CA GLN A 77 -29.18 -10.36 18.81
C GLN A 77 -28.37 -10.97 17.67
N GLU A 78 -28.98 -11.88 16.90
CA GLU A 78 -28.35 -12.52 15.75
C GLU A 78 -27.99 -11.49 14.66
N GLU A 79 -28.94 -10.60 14.33
CA GLU A 79 -28.72 -9.54 13.35
C GLU A 79 -27.59 -8.59 13.76
N LEU A 80 -27.58 -8.15 15.02
CA LEU A 80 -26.52 -7.27 15.53
C LEU A 80 -25.14 -7.96 15.53
N SER A 81 -25.08 -9.23 15.93
CA SER A 81 -23.84 -10.01 15.95
C SER A 81 -23.29 -10.18 14.53
N LYS A 82 -24.17 -10.45 13.55
CA LYS A 82 -23.81 -10.53 12.14
C LYS A 82 -23.27 -9.20 11.60
N GLN A 83 -23.87 -8.07 11.98
CA GLN A 83 -23.37 -6.75 11.59
C GLN A 83 -21.97 -6.46 12.14
N VAL A 84 -21.72 -6.79 13.41
CA VAL A 84 -20.41 -6.61 14.05
C VAL A 84 -19.36 -7.48 13.38
N GLU A 85 -19.70 -8.73 13.06
CA GLU A 85 -18.79 -9.65 12.37
C GLU A 85 -18.49 -9.19 10.94
N ASN A 86 -19.49 -8.69 10.20
CA ASN A 86 -19.28 -8.13 8.86
C ASN A 86 -18.30 -6.95 8.90
N LEU A 87 -18.46 -6.02 9.86
CA LEU A 87 -17.54 -4.88 10.02
C LEU A 87 -16.12 -5.34 10.33
N ARG A 88 -15.97 -6.35 11.18
CA ARG A 88 -14.68 -6.96 11.48
C ARG A 88 -14.03 -7.55 10.23
N GLN A 89 -14.77 -8.38 9.48
CA GLN A 89 -14.25 -9.03 8.29
C GLN A 89 -13.85 -8.01 7.22
N SER A 90 -14.67 -6.97 7.00
CA SER A 90 -14.34 -5.86 6.08
C SER A 90 -13.06 -5.14 6.49
N LEU A 91 -12.91 -4.81 7.78
CA LEU A 91 -11.70 -4.17 8.28
C LEU A 91 -10.47 -5.08 8.09
N GLU A 92 -10.55 -6.34 8.47
CA GLU A 92 -9.44 -7.31 8.31
C GLU A 92 -9.04 -7.44 6.83
N ASN A 93 -10.01 -7.52 5.93
CA ASN A 93 -9.78 -7.59 4.48
C ASN A 93 -9.03 -6.36 3.97
N ILE A 94 -9.49 -5.15 4.32
CA ILE A 94 -8.86 -3.89 3.91
C ILE A 94 -7.43 -3.80 4.44
N LEU A 95 -7.20 -4.16 5.70
CA LEU A 95 -5.86 -4.13 6.29
C LEU A 95 -4.92 -5.13 5.61
N ASN A 96 -5.41 -6.29 5.20
CA ASN A 96 -4.62 -7.26 4.45
C ASN A 96 -4.31 -6.76 3.02
N LEU A 97 -5.30 -6.23 2.31
CA LEU A 97 -5.10 -5.61 0.99
C LEU A 97 -4.11 -4.45 1.05
N SER A 98 -4.22 -3.61 2.08
CA SER A 98 -3.30 -2.51 2.35
C SER A 98 -1.86 -2.99 2.54
N LYS A 99 -1.65 -4.01 3.39
CA LYS A 99 -0.32 -4.61 3.58
C LYS A 99 0.27 -5.14 2.27
N THR A 100 -0.51 -5.88 1.50
CA THR A 100 -0.06 -6.43 0.20
C THR A 100 0.32 -5.30 -0.75
N LYS A 101 -0.50 -4.26 -0.84
CA LYS A 101 -0.22 -3.08 -1.67
C LYS A 101 1.04 -2.34 -1.23
N ARG A 102 1.23 -2.14 0.08
CA ARG A 102 2.43 -1.52 0.64
C ARG A 102 3.69 -2.29 0.27
N ILE A 103 3.69 -3.62 0.44
CA ILE A 103 4.84 -4.47 0.10
C ILE A 103 5.18 -4.33 -1.39
N ARG A 104 4.16 -4.34 -2.26
CA ARG A 104 4.35 -4.13 -3.70
C ARG A 104 4.97 -2.76 -4.00
N LEU A 105 4.43 -1.68 -3.44
CA LEU A 105 4.95 -0.32 -3.64
C LEU A 105 6.39 -0.18 -3.11
N GLU A 106 6.70 -0.74 -1.93
CA GLU A 106 8.05 -0.74 -1.36
C GLU A 106 9.06 -1.43 -2.29
N LYS A 107 8.64 -2.54 -2.90
CA LYS A 107 9.46 -3.28 -3.86
C LYS A 107 9.70 -2.48 -5.14
N GLU A 108 8.67 -1.87 -5.69
CA GLU A 108 8.78 -1.05 -6.89
C GLU A 108 9.64 0.22 -6.62
N VAL A 109 9.52 0.84 -5.43
CA VAL A 109 10.40 1.94 -4.99
C VAL A 109 11.86 1.50 -4.86
N ALA A 110 12.12 0.31 -4.33
CA ALA A 110 13.47 -0.23 -4.25
C ALA A 110 14.08 -0.43 -5.64
N ALA A 111 13.32 -1.02 -6.57
CA ALA A 111 13.75 -1.19 -7.96
C ALA A 111 14.04 0.16 -8.65
N TRP A 112 13.23 1.18 -8.35
CA TRP A 112 13.46 2.53 -8.86
C TRP A 112 14.75 3.16 -8.32
N ARG A 113 15.04 3.00 -7.02
CA ARG A 113 16.29 3.48 -6.42
C ARG A 113 17.52 2.78 -7.00
N ASP A 114 17.44 1.48 -7.25
CA ASP A 114 18.50 0.72 -7.91
C ASP A 114 18.76 1.26 -9.33
N TYR A 115 17.69 1.52 -10.09
CA TYR A 115 17.79 2.13 -11.42
C TYR A 115 18.47 3.51 -11.40
N LEU A 116 18.07 4.39 -10.48
CA LEU A 116 18.71 5.70 -10.32
C LEU A 116 20.19 5.59 -9.96
N ASN A 117 20.58 4.63 -9.12
CA ASN A 117 21.98 4.39 -8.78
C ASN A 117 22.80 3.96 -10.02
N ILE A 118 22.24 3.09 -10.85
CA ILE A 118 22.88 2.65 -12.10
C ILE A 118 23.06 3.84 -13.04
N LEU A 119 22.03 4.67 -13.22
CA LEU A 119 22.13 5.90 -14.02
C LEU A 119 23.25 6.82 -13.52
N GLN A 120 23.35 7.02 -12.21
CA GLN A 120 24.43 7.83 -11.62
C GLN A 120 25.82 7.24 -11.90
N ARG A 121 25.97 5.91 -11.79
CA ARG A 121 27.24 5.22 -12.09
C ARG A 121 27.60 5.37 -13.57
N VAL A 122 26.64 5.19 -14.47
CA VAL A 122 26.83 5.39 -15.92
C VAL A 122 27.26 6.83 -16.20
N GLN A 123 26.57 7.82 -15.63
CA GLN A 123 26.92 9.23 -15.79
C GLN A 123 28.35 9.54 -15.28
N ALA A 124 28.74 8.96 -14.14
CA ALA A 124 30.09 9.15 -13.59
C ALA A 124 31.17 8.57 -14.52
N VAL A 125 30.92 7.41 -15.14
CA VAL A 125 31.84 6.80 -16.12
C VAL A 125 31.96 7.67 -17.37
N ILE A 126 30.84 8.19 -17.89
CA ILE A 126 30.82 9.12 -19.03
C ILE A 126 31.64 10.37 -18.70
N ASN A 127 31.32 11.05 -17.59
CA ASN A 127 32.01 12.28 -17.18
C ASN A 127 33.52 12.05 -17.01
N LYS A 128 33.93 10.91 -16.46
CA LYS A 128 35.34 10.57 -16.28
C LYS A 128 36.05 10.32 -17.62
N ALA A 129 35.40 9.62 -18.55
CA ALA A 129 35.96 9.39 -19.88
C ALA A 129 36.17 10.71 -20.63
N GLU A 130 35.18 11.61 -20.56
CA GLU A 130 35.27 12.97 -21.12
C GLU A 130 36.43 13.77 -20.51
N GLN A 131 36.61 13.72 -19.18
CA GLN A 131 37.73 14.37 -18.49
C GLN A 131 39.11 13.81 -18.91
N ASP A 132 39.19 12.50 -19.10
CA ASP A 132 40.42 11.81 -19.52
C ASP A 132 40.74 12.04 -21.01
N GLY A 133 39.89 12.77 -21.76
CA GLY A 133 40.02 12.95 -23.20
C GLY A 133 39.87 11.65 -24.00
N LYS A 134 39.22 10.65 -23.41
CA LYS A 134 38.99 9.33 -24.02
C LYS A 134 37.54 9.25 -24.45
N GLU A 135 37.27 8.64 -25.60
CA GLU A 135 35.91 8.19 -25.87
C GLU A 135 35.52 7.17 -24.79
N PRO A 136 34.34 7.32 -24.15
CA PRO A 136 33.80 6.27 -23.31
C PRO A 136 33.70 5.02 -24.17
N SER A 137 34.41 3.94 -23.81
CA SER A 137 34.28 2.66 -24.51
C SER A 137 32.80 2.27 -24.52
N ALA A 138 32.18 2.33 -25.70
CA ALA A 138 30.75 2.10 -25.90
C ALA A 138 30.32 0.72 -25.36
N GLU A 139 31.23 -0.26 -25.33
CA GLU A 139 30.97 -1.60 -24.81
C GLU A 139 30.78 -1.62 -23.30
N ILE A 140 31.55 -0.85 -22.51
CA ILE A 140 31.49 -0.91 -21.05
C ILE A 140 30.21 -0.28 -20.52
N ILE A 141 29.79 0.87 -21.08
CA ILE A 141 28.57 1.57 -20.66
C ILE A 141 27.34 0.75 -21.04
N THR A 142 27.30 0.25 -22.27
CA THR A 142 26.11 -0.43 -22.79
C THR A 142 25.94 -1.82 -22.19
N VAL A 143 27.03 -2.58 -21.97
CA VAL A 143 26.95 -3.92 -21.37
C VAL A 143 26.56 -3.87 -19.89
N LEU A 144 27.09 -2.93 -19.11
CA LEU A 144 26.70 -2.78 -17.71
C LEU A 144 25.24 -2.34 -17.60
N ALA A 145 24.84 -1.28 -18.31
CA ALA A 145 23.46 -0.79 -18.28
C ALA A 145 22.46 -1.85 -18.76
N LEU A 146 22.74 -2.57 -19.85
CA LEU A 146 21.86 -3.63 -20.35
C LEU A 146 21.80 -4.85 -19.43
N LYS A 147 22.91 -5.27 -18.83
CA LYS A 147 22.96 -6.44 -17.95
C LYS A 147 22.19 -6.19 -16.65
N GLU A 148 22.29 -4.99 -16.10
CA GLU A 148 21.64 -4.61 -14.84
C GLU A 148 20.16 -4.27 -15.07
N ALA A 149 19.80 -3.58 -16.16
CA ALA A 149 18.40 -3.37 -16.55
C ALA A 149 17.66 -4.70 -16.77
N LYS A 150 18.33 -5.68 -17.41
CA LYS A 150 17.78 -7.04 -17.57
C LYS A 150 17.51 -7.72 -16.23
N GLN A 151 18.42 -7.62 -15.26
CA GLN A 151 18.22 -8.19 -13.92
C GLN A 151 17.06 -7.53 -13.16
N LEU A 152 16.88 -6.22 -13.28
CA LEU A 152 15.75 -5.52 -12.66
C LEU A 152 14.41 -5.95 -13.27
N ILE A 153 14.36 -6.13 -14.60
CA ILE A 153 13.18 -6.67 -15.29
C ILE A 153 12.89 -8.10 -14.82
N ASP A 154 13.89 -8.96 -14.69
CA ASP A 154 13.70 -10.34 -14.24
C ASP A 154 13.23 -10.41 -12.78
N ARG A 155 13.78 -9.58 -11.89
CA ARG A 155 13.28 -9.42 -10.50
C ARG A 155 11.87 -8.85 -10.45
N SER A 156 11.47 -8.00 -11.39
CA SER A 156 10.11 -7.47 -11.41
C SER A 156 9.10 -8.55 -11.81
N LYS A 157 9.47 -9.48 -12.70
CA LYS A 157 8.57 -10.52 -13.23
C LYS A 157 8.38 -11.72 -12.29
N THR A 158 9.36 -12.01 -11.44
CA THR A 158 9.34 -13.21 -10.58
C THR A 158 8.36 -13.07 -9.40
N ASP A 159 8.03 -11.85 -8.99
CA ASP A 159 7.15 -11.60 -7.83
C ASP A 159 5.66 -11.40 -8.18
N TYR A 160 5.29 -11.66 -9.44
CA TYR A 160 3.89 -11.72 -9.89
C TYR A 160 3.41 -13.16 -10.17
N GLN A 161 4.20 -14.18 -9.80
CA GLN A 161 3.81 -15.61 -9.80
C GLN A 161 3.69 -16.12 -8.36
#